data_AF-A0A924RNU3-F1
#
_entry.id   AF-A0A924RNU3-F1
#
_cell.length_a   1.000
_cell.length_b   1.000
_cell.length_c   1.000
_cell.angle_alpha   90.00
_cell.angle_beta   90.00
_cell.angle_gamma   90.00
#
_symmetry.space_group_name_H-M   'P 1'
#
loop_
_entity.id
_entity.type
_entity.pdbx_description
1 polymer ?
#
loop_
_entity_poly.entity_id
_entity_poly.type
_entity_poly.pdbx_seq_one_letter_code
_entity_poly.pdbx_strand_id
1 'polypeptide(L)' 'VFITRTAIGDIDNPEQHIGIDYKTLKNGYFESGIQLNQLFKGFGISTFFRYGKNQLPKLEDNFAIRISYYVDLGF' A
#
# COMPACT_ATOMS: atom_id res chain seq x y z
N VAL A 1 7.91 2.54 13.53
CA VAL A 1 6.66 3.33 13.42
C VAL A 1 5.55 2.41 12.94
N PHE A 2 4.41 2.39 13.62
CA PHE A 2 3.22 1.69 13.13
C PHE A 2 2.44 2.64 12.22
N ILE A 3 1.99 2.13 11.08
CA ILE A 3 1.28 2.91 10.07
C ILE A 3 0.00 2.17 9.72
N THR A 4 -1.11 2.89 9.76
CA THR A 4 -2.38 2.43 9.19
C THR A 4 -2.82 3.44 8.15
N ARG A 5 -3.20 2.94 6.98
CA ARG A 5 -3.71 3.73 5.85
C ARG A 5 -5.10 3.28 5.51
N THR A 6 -5.95 4.26 5.24
CA THR A 6 -7.30 4.02 4.76
C THR A 6 -7.61 4.91 3.57
N ALA A 7 -8.38 4.39 2.62
CA ALA A 7 -8.93 5.16 1.52
C ALA A 7 -10.36 4.70 1.24
N ILE A 8 -11.22 5.64 0.86
CA ILE A 8 -12.60 5.37 0.47
C ILE A 8 -12.93 6.27 -0.72
N GLY A 9 -13.57 5.68 -1.74
CA GLY A 9 -13.92 6.38 -2.97
C GLY A 9 -14.37 5.40 -4.05
N ASP A 10 -15.21 5.84 -4.97
CA ASP A 10 -15.61 5.02 -6.12
C ASP A 10 -15.02 5.60 -7.40
N ILE A 11 -15.10 4.83 -8.48
CA ILE A 11 -14.68 5.31 -9.81
C ILE A 11 -15.90 5.83 -10.57
N ASP A 12 -15.76 6.97 -11.23
CA ASP A 12 -16.76 7.47 -12.18
C ASP A 12 -16.50 6.87 -13.56
N ASN A 13 -17.56 6.51 -14.29
CA ASN A 13 -17.53 5.92 -15.63
C ASN A 13 -16.63 4.66 -15.75
N PRO A 14 -16.89 3.59 -14.96
CA PRO A 14 -16.10 2.35 -14.97
C PRO A 14 -15.99 1.70 -16.37
N GLU A 15 -16.99 1.89 -17.22
CA GLU A 15 -17.06 1.39 -18.58
C GLU A 15 -15.96 1.92 -19.52
N GLN A 16 -15.31 3.04 -19.16
CA GLN A 16 -14.20 3.60 -19.93
C GLN A 16 -12.88 2.83 -19.68
N HIS A 17 -12.83 1.98 -18.64
CA HIS A 17 -11.66 1.18 -18.28
C HIS A 17 -11.86 -0.26 -18.75
N ILE A 18 -11.63 -0.48 -20.05
CA ILE A 18 -11.83 -1.78 -20.72
C ILE A 18 -10.54 -2.60 -20.66
N GLY A 19 -10.66 -3.93 -20.47
CA GLY A 19 -9.54 -4.87 -20.60
C GLY A 19 -8.73 -5.11 -19.34
N ILE A 20 -9.18 -4.58 -18.19
CA ILE A 20 -8.58 -4.82 -16.89
C ILE A 20 -9.66 -5.20 -15.86
N ASP A 21 -9.41 -6.24 -15.08
CA ASP A 21 -10.19 -6.50 -13.87
C ASP A 21 -9.65 -5.62 -12.74
N TYR A 22 -10.51 -4.81 -12.14
CA TYR A 22 -10.13 -3.93 -11.03
C TYR A 22 -11.18 -3.93 -9.92
N LYS A 23 -10.72 -3.60 -8.71
CA LYS A 23 -11.59 -3.37 -7.55
C LYS A 23 -11.71 -1.88 -7.30
N THR A 24 -12.91 -1.40 -6.97
CA THR A 24 -13.11 -0.01 -6.55
C THR A 24 -12.94 0.15 -5.05
N LEU A 25 -12.54 1.35 -4.62
CA LEU A 25 -12.36 1.65 -3.19
C LEU A 25 -13.70 1.91 -2.47
N LYS A 26 -14.85 1.64 -3.13
CA LYS A 26 -16.21 1.89 -2.61
C LYS A 26 -16.44 1.22 -1.27
N ASN A 27 -15.86 0.03 -1.12
CA ASN A 27 -15.95 -0.80 0.07
C ASN A 27 -14.85 -0.51 1.10
N GLY A 28 -14.04 0.53 0.89
CA GLY A 28 -12.93 0.93 1.75
C GLY A 28 -11.66 0.10 1.51
N TYR A 29 -10.53 0.78 1.50
CA TYR A 29 -9.19 0.21 1.50
C TYR A 29 -8.58 0.36 2.88
N PHE A 30 -7.99 -0.71 3.40
CA PHE A 30 -7.30 -0.69 4.68
C PHE A 30 -5.99 -1.46 4.56
N GLU A 31 -4.93 -0.84 5.03
CA GLU A 31 -3.60 -1.43 5.08
C GLU A 31 -2.93 -1.01 6.38
N SER A 32 -2.34 -1.95 7.08
CA SER A 32 -1.55 -1.69 8.28
C SER A 32 -0.17 -2.28 8.14
N GLY A 33 0.82 -1.62 8.72
CA GLY A 33 2.20 -1.97 8.52
C GLY A 33 3.13 -1.41 9.58
N ILE A 34 4.35 -1.93 9.55
CA ILE A 34 5.44 -1.48 10.40
C ILE A 34 6.50 -0.89 9.47
N GLN A 35 6.95 0.31 9.81
CA GLN A 35 8.06 0.96 9.15
C GLN A 35 9.22 1.12 10.13
N LEU A 36 10.36 0.56 9.76
CA LEU A 36 11.64 0.72 10.43
C LEU A 36 12.50 1.64 9.56
N ASN A 37 12.56 2.91 9.96
CA ASN A 37 13.39 3.90 9.29
C ASN A 37 14.81 3.87 9.87
N GLN A 38 15.80 4.23 9.04
CA GLN A 38 17.19 4.43 9.44
C GLN A 38 17.84 3.22 10.16
N LEU A 39 17.59 2.01 9.66
CA LEU A 39 18.21 0.78 10.17
C LEU A 39 19.74 0.79 10.04
N PHE A 40 20.26 1.29 8.91
CA PHE A 40 21.70 1.43 8.66
C PHE A 40 21.95 2.46 7.57
N LYS A 41 22.80 3.48 7.81
CA LYS A 41 23.23 4.49 6.80
C LYS A 41 22.10 5.11 5.96
N GLY A 42 20.89 5.27 6.50
CA GLY A 42 19.73 5.80 5.76
C GLY A 42 18.84 4.76 5.08
N PHE A 43 19.18 3.47 5.11
CA PHE A 43 18.27 2.40 4.70
C PHE A 43 17.08 2.29 5.66
N GLY A 44 15.90 2.07 5.10
CA GLY A 44 14.68 1.71 5.81
C GLY A 44 14.05 0.46 5.22
N ILE A 45 13.29 -0.25 6.04
CA ILE A 45 12.43 -1.35 5.60
C ILE A 45 11.03 -1.11 6.14
N SER A 46 10.03 -1.44 5.35
CA SER A 46 8.64 -1.39 5.77
C SER A 46 7.90 -2.60 5.26
N THR A 47 7.01 -3.11 6.09
CA THR A 47 6.08 -4.19 5.75
C THR A 47 4.66 -3.68 5.89
N PHE A 48 3.81 -4.08 4.98
CA PHE A 48 2.40 -3.70 4.95
C PHE A 48 1.55 -4.92 4.64
N PHE A 49 0.38 -4.97 5.26
CA PHE A 49 -0.62 -5.99 5.03
C PHE A 49 -1.97 -5.34 4.77
N ARG A 50 -2.56 -5.69 3.62
CA ARG A 50 -3.89 -5.24 3.21
C ARG A 50 -4.97 -6.18 3.75
N TYR A 51 -6.04 -5.61 4.28
CA TYR A 51 -7.16 -6.38 4.82
C TYR A 51 -8.51 -5.73 4.52
N GLY A 52 -9.58 -6.49 4.74
CA GLY A 52 -10.96 -6.04 4.53
C GLY A 52 -11.48 -6.34 3.13
N LYS A 53 -12.52 -5.62 2.71
CA LYS A 53 -13.26 -5.92 1.47
C LYS A 53 -12.42 -5.77 0.19
N ASN A 54 -11.39 -4.93 0.22
CA ASN A 54 -10.45 -4.73 -0.89
C ASN A 54 -9.21 -5.63 -0.85
N GLN A 55 -9.21 -6.68 0.00
CA GLN A 55 -8.14 -7.69 -0.03
C GLN A 55 -8.13 -8.48 -1.34
N LEU A 56 -6.95 -8.88 -1.81
CA LEU A 56 -6.77 -9.76 -2.96
C LEU A 56 -7.11 -11.21 -2.58
N PRO A 57 -7.50 -12.06 -3.57
CA PRO A 57 -7.93 -13.44 -3.27
C PRO A 57 -6.85 -14.30 -2.61
N LYS A 58 -5.57 -14.09 -2.97
CA LYS A 58 -4.46 -14.79 -2.35
C LYS A 58 -3.89 -13.97 -1.19
N LEU A 59 -3.64 -14.64 -0.06
CA LEU A 59 -3.12 -14.00 1.14
C LEU A 59 -1.76 -13.34 0.90
N GLU A 60 -0.88 -14.02 0.16
CA GLU A 60 0.46 -13.54 -0.19
C GLU A 60 0.44 -12.24 -0.99
N ASP A 61 -0.54 -12.05 -1.89
CA ASP A 61 -0.69 -10.83 -2.68
C ASP A 61 -1.08 -9.62 -1.82
N ASN A 62 -1.58 -9.83 -0.60
CA ASN A 62 -1.92 -8.77 0.34
C ASN A 62 -0.74 -8.32 1.20
N PHE A 63 0.41 -9.00 1.12
CA PHE A 63 1.61 -8.67 1.88
C PHE A 63 2.62 -7.94 1.00
N ALA A 64 3.11 -6.80 1.46
CA ALA A 64 4.10 -5.99 0.75
C ALA A 64 5.31 -5.71 1.64
N ILE A 65 6.51 -5.96 1.12
CA ILE A 65 7.78 -5.51 1.70
C ILE A 65 8.34 -4.41 0.81
N ARG A 66 8.73 -3.29 1.42
CA ARG A 66 9.38 -2.17 0.74
C ARG A 66 10.69 -1.82 1.43
N ILE A 67 11.75 -1.72 0.64
CA ILE A 67 13.05 -1.17 1.05
C ILE A 67 13.09 0.29 0.60
N SER A 68 13.59 1.17 1.47
CA SER A 68 13.81 2.59 1.18
C SER A 68 15.26 2.98 1.51
N TYR A 69 15.75 4.03 0.85
CA TYR A 69 17.03 4.63 1.18
C TYR A 69 16.86 6.15 1.22
N TYR A 70 17.31 6.75 2.31
CA TYR A 70 17.30 8.19 2.50
C TYR A 70 18.61 8.78 1.97
N VAL A 71 18.50 9.65 0.97
CA VAL A 71 19.62 10.41 0.42
C VAL A 71 19.45 11.86 0.83
N ASP A 72 20.41 12.38 1.59
CA ASP A 72 20.56 13.82 1.82
C ASP A 72 21.51 14.37 0.75
N LEU A 73 21.04 15.34 -0.03
CA LEU A 73 21.82 15.96 -1.11
C LEU A 73 22.52 17.25 -0.67
N GLY A 74 22.31 17.71 0.57
CA GLY A 74 23.08 18.76 1.22
C GLY A 74 23.03 20.14 0.54
N PHE A 75 22.04 20.41 -0.32
CA PHE A 75 21.82 21.70 -0.96
C PHE A 75 20.46 22.30 -0.61
#